data_AF-A0AAX2RLD4-F1
#
_entry.id   AF-A0AAX2RLD4-F1
#
_cell.length_a   1.000
_cell.length_b   1.000
_cell.length_c   1.000
_cell.angle_alpha   90.00
_cell.angle_beta   90.00
_cell.angle_gamma   90.00
#
_symmetry.space_group_name_H-M   'P 1'
#
loop_
_entity.id
_entity.type
_entity.pdbx_description
1 polymer ?
#
loop_
_entity_poly.entity_id
_entity_poly.type
_entity_poly.pdbx_seq_one_letter_code
_entity_poly.pdbx_strand_id
1 'polypeptide(L)'
;MKILTRGMLVVAVAVSMCGAAVAGDNATEPVALPVSPAAHAAGERLLADLRTRSTPDQYAAVAAAIHASPALAAQLDELVDAGLLTRIAVDSGEPALGRTTGALRNGSVWILTPAFVAQQAPRRLFDVVQDDDILPDNMVFALGYMAWRAKHDADVSRASDALRASDDSADAKKQRWIDLNTRIDAGGFIQGWNDTVDAATFQQGGRSVSIVQAVQMMMNLRYRGPLITAIRATPPARKLRITGPALALDADNLDALASALQTSPVIDIEPFSTAR
;
A
#
# COMPACT_ATOMS: atom_id res chain seq x y z
N MET A 1 -50.57 25.58 23.58
CA MET A 1 -50.04 26.83 23.01
C MET A 1 -49.15 26.48 21.82
N LYS A 2 -49.58 26.85 20.59
CA LYS A 2 -48.88 26.95 19.29
C LYS A 2 -47.96 25.77 18.89
N ILE A 3 -48.39 24.76 18.09
CA ILE A 3 -48.59 24.73 16.62
C ILE A 3 -47.52 25.47 15.81
N LEU A 4 -46.74 24.72 15.03
CA LEU A 4 -46.37 25.06 13.64
C LEU A 4 -45.78 23.86 12.89
N THR A 5 -46.68 23.20 12.15
CA THR A 5 -46.45 22.39 10.95
C THR A 5 -45.85 23.25 9.84
N ARG A 6 -44.91 22.71 9.06
CA ARG A 6 -44.65 23.14 7.68
C ARG A 6 -44.05 21.99 6.87
N GLY A 7 -44.89 21.38 6.04
CA GLY A 7 -44.43 20.72 4.81
C GLY A 7 -44.37 21.73 3.68
N MET A 8 -43.52 21.46 2.68
CA MET A 8 -43.62 21.94 1.29
C MET A 8 -42.68 21.05 0.46
N LEU A 9 -43.20 20.20 -0.42
CA LEU A 9 -43.74 20.43 -1.76
C LEU A 9 -42.66 20.18 -2.83
N VAL A 10 -42.79 18.99 -3.42
CA VAL A 10 -42.20 18.55 -4.67
C VAL A 10 -42.59 19.54 -5.77
N VAL A 11 -41.61 20.05 -6.51
CA VAL A 11 -41.85 20.66 -7.83
C VAL A 11 -40.94 19.95 -8.82
N ALA A 12 -41.57 19.07 -9.59
CA ALA A 12 -41.01 18.55 -10.83
C ALA A 12 -41.01 19.68 -11.87
N VAL A 13 -39.84 19.95 -12.46
CA VAL A 13 -39.75 20.71 -13.71
C VAL A 13 -39.26 19.73 -14.77
N ALA A 14 -40.23 19.20 -15.52
CA ALA A 14 -39.99 18.53 -16.78
C ALA A 14 -39.79 19.61 -17.84
N VAL A 15 -38.58 19.73 -18.38
CA VAL A 15 -38.36 20.41 -19.66
C VAL A 15 -38.30 19.31 -20.72
N SER A 16 -39.40 19.23 -21.46
CA SER A 16 -39.50 18.50 -22.73
C SER A 16 -38.72 19.27 -23.80
N MET A 17 -37.63 18.68 -24.27
CA MET A 17 -37.02 19.05 -25.55
C MET A 17 -36.99 17.79 -26.40
N CYS A 18 -37.96 17.72 -27.30
CA CYS A 18 -38.06 16.73 -28.36
C CYS A 18 -36.95 17.01 -29.38
N GLY A 19 -36.06 16.04 -29.57
CA GLY A 19 -35.02 16.09 -30.60
C GLY A 19 -34.71 14.67 -31.04
N ALA A 20 -35.35 14.23 -32.13
CA ALA A 20 -35.08 12.95 -32.76
C ALA A 20 -33.68 12.95 -33.37
N ALA A 21 -32.84 11.97 -33.02
CA ALA A 21 -31.66 11.62 -33.79
C ALA A 21 -31.28 10.14 -33.58
N VAL A 22 -31.69 9.35 -34.57
CA VAL A 22 -31.02 8.19 -35.19
C VAL A 22 -30.39 7.13 -34.26
N ALA A 23 -30.99 5.94 -34.32
CA ALA A 23 -30.40 4.68 -33.87
C ALA A 23 -29.03 4.45 -34.52
N GLY A 24 -27.98 4.46 -33.70
CA GLY A 24 -26.67 3.90 -34.02
C GLY A 24 -26.48 2.67 -33.14
N ASP A 25 -26.71 1.52 -33.74
CA ASP A 25 -26.41 0.20 -33.17
C ASP A 25 -24.89 0.10 -33.00
N ASN A 26 -24.41 0.31 -31.77
CA ASN A 26 -23.06 -0.05 -31.35
C ASN A 26 -23.19 -0.69 -29.98
N ALA A 27 -23.45 -1.99 -30.00
CA ALA A 27 -23.18 -2.86 -28.87
C ALA A 27 -21.70 -2.73 -28.50
N THR A 28 -21.40 -1.89 -27.52
CA THR A 28 -20.10 -1.92 -26.87
C THR A 28 -20.07 -3.22 -26.08
N GLU A 29 -19.38 -4.23 -26.64
CA GLU A 29 -19.03 -5.43 -25.90
C GLU A 29 -18.44 -5.04 -24.54
N PRO A 30 -18.82 -5.72 -23.45
CA PRO A 30 -18.09 -5.56 -22.20
C PRO A 30 -16.64 -5.99 -22.47
N VAL A 31 -15.70 -5.08 -22.28
CA VAL A 31 -14.27 -5.38 -22.28
C VAL A 31 -14.05 -6.41 -21.17
N ALA A 32 -13.99 -7.68 -21.56
CA ALA A 32 -13.53 -8.74 -20.71
C ALA A 32 -12.02 -8.54 -20.53
N LEU A 33 -11.59 -8.14 -19.33
CA LEU A 33 -10.24 -8.43 -18.88
C LEU A 33 -10.33 -9.61 -17.90
N PRO A 34 -10.24 -10.86 -18.38
CA PRO A 34 -9.59 -11.84 -17.55
C PRO A 34 -8.11 -11.46 -17.57
N VAL A 35 -7.60 -10.87 -16.48
CA VAL A 35 -6.15 -10.89 -16.24
C VAL A 35 -5.80 -12.37 -16.17
N SER A 36 -5.28 -12.90 -17.29
CA SER A 36 -5.00 -14.31 -17.41
C SER A 36 -3.97 -14.68 -16.33
N PRO A 37 -4.10 -15.83 -15.65
CA PRO A 37 -3.09 -16.33 -14.71
C PRO A 37 -1.67 -16.38 -15.31
N ALA A 38 -1.55 -16.38 -16.65
CA ALA A 38 -0.28 -16.30 -17.37
C ALA A 38 0.45 -14.94 -17.25
N ALA A 39 -0.24 -13.85 -16.88
CA ALA A 39 0.36 -12.51 -16.81
C ALA A 39 1.37 -12.36 -15.67
N HIS A 40 1.26 -13.20 -14.62
CA HIS A 40 2.07 -13.11 -13.40
C HIS A 40 2.85 -14.40 -13.09
N ALA A 41 3.45 -15.00 -14.13
CA ALA A 41 4.09 -16.30 -14.03
C ALA A 41 5.32 -16.35 -13.10
N ALA A 42 5.96 -15.21 -12.81
CA ALA A 42 7.09 -15.15 -11.90
C ALA A 42 6.63 -15.13 -10.43
N GLY A 43 5.60 -14.33 -10.11
CA GLY A 43 4.90 -14.34 -8.84
C GLY A 43 4.31 -15.71 -8.48
N GLU A 44 3.70 -16.42 -9.44
CA GLU A 44 3.19 -17.78 -9.22
C GLU A 44 4.31 -18.79 -8.87
N ARG A 45 5.51 -18.61 -9.43
CA ARG A 45 6.67 -19.44 -9.08
C ARG A 45 7.13 -19.20 -7.64
N LEU A 46 7.11 -17.95 -7.18
CA LEU A 46 7.37 -17.63 -5.76
C LEU A 46 6.33 -18.27 -4.84
N LEU A 47 5.05 -18.16 -5.20
CA LEU A 47 3.96 -18.74 -4.44
C LEU A 47 4.04 -20.28 -4.38
N ALA A 48 4.47 -20.92 -5.48
CA ALA A 48 4.69 -22.37 -5.50
C ALA A 48 5.78 -22.80 -4.50
N ASP A 49 6.92 -22.11 -4.42
CA ASP A 49 7.94 -22.40 -3.39
C ASP A 49 7.39 -22.15 -1.98
N LEU A 50 6.73 -21.01 -1.75
CA LEU A 50 6.12 -20.68 -0.46
C LEU A 50 5.14 -21.76 0.00
N ARG A 51 4.31 -22.28 -0.91
CA ARG A 51 3.32 -23.33 -0.62
C ARG A 51 3.96 -24.61 -0.07
N THR A 52 5.19 -24.93 -0.47
CA THR A 52 5.90 -26.13 0.00
C THR A 52 6.53 -25.96 1.38
N ARG A 53 6.65 -24.73 1.88
CA ARG A 53 7.42 -24.37 3.08
C ARG A 53 6.61 -23.70 4.18
N SER A 54 5.35 -23.39 3.93
CA SER A 54 4.46 -22.70 4.87
C SER A 54 3.21 -23.53 5.17
N THR A 55 2.49 -23.18 6.22
CA THR A 55 1.18 -23.79 6.48
C THR A 55 0.16 -23.33 5.42
N PRO A 56 -0.94 -24.07 5.20
CA PRO A 56 -1.98 -23.66 4.26
C PRO A 56 -2.51 -22.25 4.51
N ASP A 57 -2.71 -21.86 5.78
CA ASP A 57 -3.21 -20.53 6.15
C ASP A 57 -2.18 -19.42 5.88
N GLN A 58 -0.89 -19.70 6.13
CA GLN A 58 0.19 -18.75 5.86
C GLN A 58 0.35 -18.52 4.35
N TYR A 59 0.35 -19.60 3.57
CA TYR A 59 0.33 -19.52 2.11
C TYR A 59 -0.88 -18.72 1.62
N ALA A 60 -2.08 -19.07 2.10
CA ALA A 60 -3.32 -18.42 1.67
C ALA A 60 -3.31 -16.91 1.97
N ALA A 61 -2.80 -16.49 3.13
CA ALA A 61 -2.71 -15.08 3.49
C ALA A 61 -1.81 -14.29 2.53
N VAL A 62 -0.63 -14.81 2.18
CA VAL A 62 0.30 -14.14 1.26
C VAL A 62 -0.20 -14.20 -0.18
N ALA A 63 -0.67 -15.37 -0.63
CA ALA A 63 -1.19 -15.55 -1.98
C ALA A 63 -2.41 -14.66 -2.23
N ALA A 64 -3.36 -14.61 -1.30
CA ALA A 64 -4.56 -13.78 -1.42
C ALA A 64 -4.20 -12.29 -1.55
N ALA A 65 -3.21 -11.81 -0.80
CA ALA A 65 -2.75 -10.42 -0.91
C ALA A 65 -2.15 -10.11 -2.29
N ILE A 66 -1.27 -10.97 -2.81
CA ILE A 66 -0.68 -10.79 -4.14
C ILE A 66 -1.76 -10.83 -5.23
N HIS A 67 -2.73 -11.74 -5.11
CA HIS A 67 -3.83 -11.87 -6.06
C HIS A 67 -4.87 -10.76 -5.95
N ALA A 68 -4.97 -10.10 -4.79
CA ALA A 68 -5.92 -9.03 -4.58
C ALA A 68 -5.54 -7.75 -5.33
N SER A 69 -4.25 -7.47 -5.54
CA SER A 69 -3.77 -6.26 -6.24
C SER A 69 -2.98 -6.61 -7.50
N PRO A 70 -3.54 -6.38 -8.71
CA PRO A 70 -2.80 -6.48 -9.96
C PRO A 70 -1.54 -5.60 -10.00
N ALA A 71 -1.58 -4.40 -9.41
CA ALA A 71 -0.42 -3.52 -9.33
C ALA A 71 0.71 -4.12 -8.48
N LEU A 72 0.38 -4.74 -7.35
CA LEU A 72 1.35 -5.45 -6.51
C LEU A 72 1.92 -6.67 -7.25
N ALA A 73 1.07 -7.48 -7.88
CA ALA A 73 1.52 -8.65 -8.63
C ALA A 73 2.55 -8.26 -9.72
N ALA A 74 2.28 -7.21 -10.48
CA ALA A 74 3.21 -6.68 -11.49
C ALA A 74 4.53 -6.19 -10.86
N GLN A 75 4.48 -5.49 -9.72
CA GLN A 75 5.69 -5.07 -9.02
C GLN A 75 6.54 -6.25 -8.55
N LEU A 76 5.91 -7.31 -8.04
CA LEU A 76 6.63 -8.51 -7.61
C LEU A 76 7.27 -9.24 -8.78
N ASP A 77 6.61 -9.33 -9.93
CA ASP A 77 7.21 -9.87 -11.15
C ASP A 77 8.44 -9.07 -11.59
N GLU A 78 8.35 -7.74 -11.61
CA GLU A 78 9.49 -6.87 -11.94
C GLU A 78 10.69 -7.15 -11.01
N LEU A 79 10.44 -7.36 -9.72
CA LEU A 79 11.49 -7.67 -8.75
C LEU A 79 12.08 -9.07 -8.96
N VAL A 80 11.26 -10.05 -9.34
CA VAL A 80 11.74 -11.40 -9.66
C VAL A 80 12.61 -11.37 -10.91
N ASP A 81 12.15 -10.69 -11.96
CA ASP A 81 12.88 -10.57 -13.23
C ASP A 81 14.20 -9.81 -13.06
N ALA A 82 14.22 -8.81 -12.17
CA ALA A 82 15.43 -8.09 -11.79
C ALA A 82 16.34 -8.86 -10.80
N GLY A 83 15.93 -10.04 -10.31
CA GLY A 83 16.66 -10.82 -9.30
C GLY A 83 16.68 -10.18 -7.90
N LEU A 84 15.85 -9.16 -7.67
CA LEU A 84 15.71 -8.45 -6.39
C LEU A 84 14.77 -9.16 -5.42
N LEU A 85 13.95 -10.10 -5.92
CA LEU A 85 13.13 -11.01 -5.14
C LEU A 85 13.26 -12.44 -5.69
N THR A 86 13.84 -13.34 -4.91
CA THR A 86 13.99 -14.75 -5.31
C THR A 86 13.15 -15.70 -4.48
N ARG A 87 12.69 -15.27 -3.30
CA ARG A 87 11.91 -16.10 -2.39
C ARG A 87 11.14 -15.28 -1.37
N ILE A 88 9.93 -15.75 -1.02
CA ILE A 88 9.19 -15.36 0.18
C ILE A 88 9.13 -16.58 1.11
N ALA A 89 9.54 -16.40 2.36
CA ALA A 89 9.52 -17.45 3.38
C ALA A 89 8.69 -16.99 4.58
N VAL A 90 7.90 -17.92 5.15
CA VAL A 90 7.30 -17.74 6.48
C VAL A 90 8.08 -18.62 7.44
N ASP A 91 8.95 -18.02 8.26
CA ASP A 91 9.92 -18.76 9.08
C ASP A 91 9.81 -18.40 10.57
N SER A 92 9.90 -19.42 11.41
CA SER A 92 9.92 -19.33 12.87
C SER A 92 11.32 -19.50 13.48
N GLY A 93 12.30 -19.99 12.72
CA GLY A 93 13.58 -20.48 13.26
C GLY A 93 14.64 -19.39 13.40
N GLU A 94 15.01 -19.08 14.66
CA GLU A 94 16.23 -18.49 15.26
C GLU A 94 16.75 -17.05 15.04
N PRO A 95 16.62 -16.29 13.92
CA PRO A 95 16.73 -14.84 14.02
C PRO A 95 15.52 -14.21 14.73
N ALA A 96 14.47 -15.00 14.98
CA ALA A 96 13.26 -14.59 15.69
C ALA A 96 13.47 -14.33 17.19
N LEU A 97 14.61 -14.73 17.80
CA LEU A 97 14.84 -14.64 19.25
C LEU A 97 15.60 -13.37 19.71
N GLY A 98 15.78 -12.39 18.81
CA GLY A 98 16.35 -11.09 19.17
C GLY A 98 15.95 -9.93 18.27
N ARG A 99 14.98 -10.13 17.36
CA ARG A 99 14.54 -9.11 16.39
C ARG A 99 13.16 -8.58 16.77
N THR A 100 12.98 -7.26 16.71
CA THR A 100 11.73 -6.55 17.03
C THR A 100 10.79 -6.45 15.82
N THR A 101 11.18 -6.94 14.64
CA THR A 101 10.49 -6.74 13.37
C THR A 101 9.81 -8.03 12.89
N GLY A 102 8.56 -7.91 12.43
CA GLY A 102 7.71 -9.04 12.07
C GLY A 102 7.88 -9.49 10.61
N ALA A 103 8.31 -8.60 9.73
CA ALA A 103 8.74 -8.90 8.38
C ALA A 103 10.10 -8.28 8.13
N LEU A 104 10.95 -8.96 7.37
CA LEU A 104 12.26 -8.43 6.99
C LEU A 104 12.69 -8.93 5.63
N ARG A 105 13.70 -8.27 5.08
CA ARG A 105 14.38 -8.73 3.87
C ARG A 105 15.86 -8.99 4.12
N ASN A 106 16.33 -10.14 3.66
CA ASN A 106 17.74 -10.54 3.64
C ASN A 106 18.17 -10.74 2.18
N GLY A 107 18.84 -9.73 1.60
CA GLY A 107 19.15 -9.71 0.17
C GLY A 107 17.88 -9.78 -0.68
N SER A 108 17.77 -10.80 -1.53
CA SER A 108 16.59 -11.05 -2.38
C SER A 108 15.55 -11.96 -1.72
N VAL A 109 15.72 -12.36 -0.46
CA VAL A 109 14.78 -13.21 0.28
C VAL A 109 13.97 -12.38 1.25
N TRP A 110 12.64 -12.48 1.15
CA TRP A 110 11.72 -11.88 2.10
C TRP A 110 11.33 -12.92 3.15
N ILE A 111 11.41 -12.53 4.42
CA ILE A 111 11.17 -13.40 5.56
C ILE A 111 10.06 -12.76 6.41
N LEU A 112 8.94 -13.45 6.52
CA LEU A 112 7.79 -13.07 7.33
C LEU A 112 7.71 -13.99 8.54
N THR A 113 7.52 -13.44 9.73
CA THR A 113 7.23 -14.27 10.91
C THR A 113 5.79 -14.78 10.85
N PRO A 114 5.49 -15.97 11.40
CA PRO A 114 4.11 -16.45 11.53
C PRO A 114 3.19 -15.46 12.26
N ALA A 115 3.72 -14.81 13.31
CA ALA A 115 3.00 -13.80 14.08
C ALA A 115 2.65 -12.57 13.24
N PHE A 116 3.57 -12.11 12.39
CA PHE A 116 3.32 -11.02 11.46
C PHE A 116 2.19 -11.39 10.48
N VAL A 117 2.27 -12.55 9.84
CA VAL A 117 1.24 -13.01 8.89
C VAL A 117 -0.14 -13.06 9.55
N ALA A 118 -0.25 -13.65 10.74
CA ALA A 118 -1.51 -13.70 11.49
C ALA A 118 -2.06 -12.32 11.89
N GLN A 119 -1.16 -11.34 12.05
CA GLN A 119 -1.53 -9.98 12.43
C GLN A 119 -1.97 -9.09 11.26
N GLN A 120 -1.78 -9.52 10.00
CA GLN A 120 -2.18 -8.76 8.82
C GLN A 120 -3.64 -8.94 8.40
N ALA A 121 -4.33 -9.93 8.96
CA ALA A 121 -5.75 -10.16 8.67
C ALA A 121 -6.55 -8.84 8.77
N PRO A 122 -7.46 -8.54 7.83
CA PRO A 122 -8.27 -7.32 7.87
C PRO A 122 -8.97 -7.17 9.22
N ARG A 123 -8.88 -5.98 9.82
CA ARG A 123 -9.44 -5.68 11.14
C ARG A 123 -10.23 -4.39 11.08
N ARG A 124 -11.43 -4.41 11.67
CA ARG A 124 -12.15 -3.19 12.00
C ARG A 124 -11.57 -2.63 13.30
N LEU A 125 -11.08 -1.39 13.23
CA LEU A 125 -10.57 -0.64 14.37
C LEU A 125 -11.59 0.36 14.91
N PHE A 126 -12.66 0.60 14.15
CA PHE A 126 -13.76 1.48 14.51
C PHE A 126 -15.09 0.76 14.32
N ASP A 127 -16.04 1.00 15.24
CA ASP A 127 -17.33 0.30 15.31
C ASP A 127 -18.40 0.85 14.36
N VAL A 128 -18.15 1.98 13.70
CA VAL A 128 -19.11 2.56 12.74
C VAL A 128 -18.99 1.82 11.41
N VAL A 129 -20.02 1.07 11.06
CA VAL A 129 -20.09 0.26 9.84
C VAL A 129 -21.08 0.88 8.85
N GLN A 130 -20.66 1.07 7.61
CA GLN A 130 -21.53 1.39 6.47
C GLN A 130 -21.61 0.18 5.52
N ASP A 131 -22.72 0.07 4.79
CA ASP A 131 -23.01 -1.09 3.93
C ASP A 131 -21.99 -1.26 2.78
N ASP A 132 -21.30 -0.19 2.40
CA ASP A 132 -20.29 -0.14 1.35
C ASP A 132 -18.85 -0.02 1.88
N ASP A 133 -18.64 -0.28 3.17
CA ASP A 133 -17.31 -0.27 3.79
C ASP A 133 -16.40 -1.34 3.19
N ILE A 134 -15.18 -0.91 2.86
CA ILE A 134 -14.09 -1.80 2.44
C ILE A 134 -13.07 -1.86 3.57
N LEU A 135 -12.65 -3.06 3.97
CA LEU A 135 -11.52 -3.20 4.89
C LEU A 135 -10.21 -3.18 4.10
N PRO A 136 -9.19 -2.45 4.56
CA PRO A 136 -7.89 -2.46 3.91
C PRO A 136 -7.23 -3.82 4.10
N ASP A 137 -6.57 -4.30 3.05
CA ASP A 137 -5.68 -5.45 3.14
C ASP A 137 -4.29 -5.01 3.64
N ASN A 138 -3.98 -5.32 4.90
CA ASN A 138 -2.71 -4.90 5.50
C ASN A 138 -1.52 -5.70 4.93
N MET A 139 -1.75 -6.92 4.44
CA MET A 139 -0.69 -7.70 3.80
C MET A 139 -0.35 -7.10 2.43
N VAL A 140 -1.35 -6.63 1.67
CA VAL A 140 -1.10 -5.87 0.42
C VAL A 140 -0.25 -4.64 0.71
N PHE A 141 -0.61 -3.84 1.72
CA PHE A 141 0.19 -2.69 2.12
C PHE A 141 1.64 -3.08 2.43
N ALA A 142 1.84 -4.11 3.26
CA ALA A 142 3.16 -4.53 3.70
C ALA A 142 4.04 -5.00 2.54
N LEU A 143 3.48 -5.82 1.64
CA LEU A 143 4.20 -6.32 0.47
C LEU A 143 4.51 -5.20 -0.52
N GLY A 144 3.59 -4.26 -0.75
CA GLY A 144 3.82 -3.08 -1.59
C GLY A 144 4.93 -2.17 -1.04
N TYR A 145 4.93 -1.94 0.27
CA TYR A 145 6.00 -1.21 0.94
C TYR A 145 7.36 -1.93 0.78
N MET A 146 7.40 -3.27 0.97
CA MET A 146 8.63 -4.05 0.77
C MET A 146 9.09 -4.03 -0.70
N ALA A 147 8.15 -4.09 -1.64
CA ALA A 147 8.45 -4.03 -3.07
C ALA A 147 9.10 -2.70 -3.45
N TRP A 148 8.53 -1.59 -2.98
CA TRP A 148 9.09 -0.26 -3.15
C TRP A 148 10.52 -0.18 -2.63
N ARG A 149 10.75 -0.65 -1.40
CA ARG A 149 12.07 -0.61 -0.77
C ARG A 149 13.10 -1.44 -1.55
N ALA A 150 12.74 -2.64 -1.98
CA ALA A 150 13.61 -3.50 -2.77
C ALA A 150 14.05 -2.84 -4.09
N LYS A 151 13.14 -2.12 -4.76
CA LYS A 151 13.44 -1.39 -6.01
C LYS A 151 14.40 -0.22 -5.82
N HIS A 152 14.42 0.39 -4.64
CA HIS A 152 15.20 1.61 -4.35
C HIS A 152 16.46 1.38 -3.51
N ASP A 153 16.84 0.14 -3.22
CA ASP A 153 18.08 -0.13 -2.48
C ASP A 153 19.34 0.32 -3.22
N ALA A 154 19.34 0.21 -4.56
CA ALA A 154 20.48 0.65 -5.35
C ALA A 154 20.75 2.15 -5.12
N ASP A 155 19.70 2.94 -4.87
CA ASP A 155 19.83 4.36 -4.51
C ASP A 155 20.38 4.53 -3.09
N VAL A 156 19.96 3.68 -2.15
CA VAL A 156 20.53 3.63 -0.79
C VAL A 156 22.02 3.29 -0.82
N SER A 157 22.41 2.25 -1.56
CA SER A 157 23.81 1.84 -1.69
C SER A 157 24.66 2.94 -2.33
N ARG A 158 24.20 3.52 -3.45
CA ARG A 158 24.90 4.61 -4.14
C ARG A 158 25.08 5.82 -3.23
N ALA A 159 24.04 6.19 -2.47
CA ALA A 159 24.13 7.28 -1.52
C ALA A 159 25.02 6.94 -0.31
N SER A 160 25.02 5.69 0.16
CA SER A 160 25.93 5.22 1.21
C SER A 160 27.39 5.39 0.81
N ASP A 161 27.72 5.01 -0.42
CA ASP A 161 29.08 5.13 -0.96
C ASP A 161 29.48 6.60 -1.12
N ALA A 162 28.57 7.44 -1.61
CA ALA A 162 28.79 8.89 -1.69
C ALA A 162 28.98 9.54 -0.31
N LEU A 163 28.20 9.14 0.69
CA LEU A 163 28.34 9.61 2.07
C LEU A 163 29.67 9.16 2.69
N ARG A 164 30.12 7.94 2.38
CA ARG A 164 31.42 7.42 2.85
C ARG A 164 32.57 8.25 2.27
N ALA A 165 32.48 8.62 0.99
CA ALA A 165 33.48 9.40 0.28
C ALA A 165 33.47 10.91 0.59
N SER A 166 32.42 11.42 1.24
CA SER A 166 32.30 12.85 1.60
C SER A 166 33.26 13.26 2.73
N ASP A 167 33.71 14.52 2.74
CA ASP A 167 34.46 15.13 3.86
C ASP A 167 33.54 15.71 4.97
N ASP A 168 32.23 15.49 4.86
CA ASP A 168 31.25 15.90 5.87
C ASP A 168 31.57 15.31 7.26
N SER A 169 31.16 16.00 8.33
CA SER A 169 31.27 15.48 9.69
C SER A 169 30.44 14.20 9.88
N ALA A 170 30.81 13.38 10.86
CA ALA A 170 30.09 12.13 11.16
C ALA A 170 28.58 12.38 11.43
N ASP A 171 28.26 13.45 12.14
CA ASP A 171 26.88 13.83 12.43
C ASP A 171 26.12 14.25 11.16
N ALA A 172 26.76 15.02 10.27
CA ALA A 172 26.15 15.42 9.00
C ALA A 172 25.91 14.21 8.09
N LYS A 173 26.85 13.25 8.05
CA LYS A 173 26.68 11.98 7.32
C LYS A 173 25.51 11.16 7.89
N LYS A 174 25.42 11.06 9.22
CA LYS A 174 24.33 10.36 9.91
C LYS A 174 22.98 11.00 9.60
N GLN A 175 22.88 12.33 9.66
CA GLN A 175 21.63 13.03 9.36
C GLN A 175 21.19 12.79 7.91
N ARG A 176 22.10 12.94 6.93
CA ARG A 176 21.79 12.66 5.52
C ARG A 176 21.36 11.22 5.28
N TRP A 177 21.98 10.26 5.97
CA TRP A 177 21.58 8.85 5.89
C TRP A 177 20.16 8.61 6.41
N ILE A 178 19.80 9.23 7.53
CA ILE A 178 18.46 9.17 8.11
C ILE A 178 17.46 9.80 7.14
N ASP A 179 17.72 11.02 6.66
CA ASP A 179 16.82 11.75 5.77
C ASP A 179 16.55 10.99 4.46
N LEU A 180 17.59 10.38 3.88
CA LEU A 180 17.45 9.52 2.70
C LEU A 180 16.54 8.31 2.98
N ASN A 181 16.83 7.56 4.04
CA ASN A 181 16.05 6.37 4.37
C ASN A 181 14.60 6.73 4.65
N THR A 182 14.36 7.81 5.39
CA THR A 182 13.01 8.32 5.69
C THR A 182 12.27 8.75 4.44
N ARG A 183 12.94 9.37 3.46
CA ARG A 183 12.33 9.73 2.18
C ARG A 183 11.96 8.52 1.33
N ILE A 184 12.80 7.48 1.33
CA ILE A 184 12.49 6.22 0.64
C ILE A 184 11.33 5.50 1.35
N ASP A 185 11.30 5.52 2.69
CA ASP A 185 10.18 5.01 3.48
C ASP A 185 8.87 5.73 3.16
N ALA A 186 8.90 7.05 3.03
CA ALA A 186 7.74 7.83 2.60
C ALA A 186 7.19 7.32 1.26
N GLY A 187 8.06 7.04 0.29
CA GLY A 187 7.67 6.41 -0.98
C GLY A 187 7.05 5.03 -0.79
N GLY A 188 7.59 4.22 0.11
CA GLY A 188 7.04 2.89 0.43
C GLY A 188 5.66 2.97 1.06
N PHE A 189 5.40 3.96 1.92
CA PHE A 189 4.08 4.19 2.48
C PHE A 189 3.06 4.59 1.41
N ILE A 190 3.45 5.45 0.47
CA ILE A 190 2.60 5.85 -0.66
C ILE A 190 2.32 4.64 -1.54
N GLN A 191 3.34 3.84 -1.87
CA GLN A 191 3.19 2.65 -2.69
C GLN A 191 2.28 1.62 -2.03
N GLY A 192 2.55 1.23 -0.78
CA GLY A 192 1.71 0.28 -0.05
C GLY A 192 0.27 0.75 0.09
N TRP A 193 0.03 2.05 0.30
CA TRP A 193 -1.32 2.62 0.28
C TRP A 193 -1.98 2.49 -1.10
N ASN A 194 -1.26 2.84 -2.16
CA ASN A 194 -1.78 2.78 -3.53
C ASN A 194 -2.11 1.35 -3.94
N ASP A 195 -1.29 0.36 -3.57
CA ASP A 195 -1.58 -1.06 -3.80
C ASP A 195 -2.81 -1.52 -3.00
N THR A 196 -3.01 -0.98 -1.79
CA THR A 196 -4.23 -1.26 -1.00
C THR A 196 -5.49 -0.69 -1.67
N VAL A 197 -5.39 0.49 -2.28
CA VAL A 197 -6.48 1.10 -3.05
C VAL A 197 -6.75 0.33 -4.35
N ASP A 198 -5.71 -0.14 -5.02
CA ASP A 198 -5.82 -1.02 -6.19
C ASP A 198 -6.52 -2.33 -5.82
N ALA A 199 -6.13 -2.96 -4.70
CA ALA A 199 -6.79 -4.16 -4.19
C ALA A 199 -8.28 -3.96 -3.92
N ALA A 200 -8.64 -2.86 -3.27
CA ALA A 200 -10.04 -2.53 -3.00
C ALA A 200 -10.83 -2.28 -4.30
N THR A 201 -10.23 -1.61 -5.27
CA THR A 201 -10.83 -1.37 -6.60
C THR A 201 -11.08 -2.71 -7.31
N PHE A 202 -10.11 -3.63 -7.27
CA PHE A 202 -10.23 -4.96 -7.86
C PHE A 202 -11.33 -5.79 -7.17
N GLN A 203 -11.37 -5.82 -5.84
CA GLN A 203 -12.41 -6.49 -5.05
C GLN A 203 -13.82 -6.00 -5.38
N GLN A 204 -13.98 -4.72 -5.75
CA GLN A 204 -15.26 -4.14 -6.14
C GLN A 204 -15.62 -4.36 -7.62
N GLY A 205 -14.93 -5.27 -8.32
CA GLY A 205 -15.16 -5.56 -9.73
C GLY A 205 -14.65 -4.45 -10.65
N GLY A 206 -13.60 -3.74 -10.25
CA GLY A 206 -13.00 -2.63 -11.01
C GLY A 206 -13.70 -1.29 -10.81
N ARG A 207 -14.74 -1.21 -9.97
CA ARG A 207 -15.38 0.06 -9.62
C ARG A 207 -14.43 0.90 -8.77
N SER A 208 -14.31 2.18 -9.11
CA SER A 208 -13.44 3.10 -8.39
C SER A 208 -13.86 3.26 -6.93
N VAL A 209 -12.89 3.15 -6.03
CA VAL A 209 -13.06 3.46 -4.61
C VAL A 209 -13.36 4.97 -4.46
N SER A 210 -14.39 5.33 -3.70
CA SER A 210 -14.67 6.74 -3.40
C SER A 210 -13.70 7.32 -2.38
N ILE A 211 -13.58 8.65 -2.28
CA ILE A 211 -12.75 9.29 -1.24
C ILE A 211 -13.25 8.93 0.17
N VAL A 212 -14.56 8.79 0.38
CA VAL A 212 -15.13 8.42 1.68
C VAL A 212 -14.69 7.00 2.07
N GLN A 213 -14.80 6.04 1.15
CA GLN A 213 -14.32 4.67 1.35
C GLN A 213 -12.81 4.63 1.59
N ALA A 214 -12.03 5.41 0.84
CA ALA A 214 -10.59 5.52 1.03
C ALA A 214 -10.23 6.04 2.43
N VAL A 215 -10.96 7.04 2.95
CA VAL A 215 -10.76 7.53 4.32
C VAL A 215 -11.11 6.44 5.35
N GLN A 216 -12.22 5.72 5.18
CA GLN A 216 -12.60 4.62 6.08
C GLN A 216 -11.58 3.48 6.07
N MET A 217 -11.10 3.10 4.88
CA MET A 217 -10.01 2.14 4.71
C MET A 217 -8.76 2.61 5.46
N MET A 218 -8.34 3.86 5.26
CA MET A 218 -7.17 4.42 5.94
C MET A 218 -7.34 4.41 7.46
N MET A 219 -8.54 4.68 7.98
CA MET A 219 -8.80 4.60 9.42
C MET A 219 -8.69 3.17 9.96
N ASN A 220 -9.02 2.15 9.17
CA ASN A 220 -8.89 0.74 9.58
C ASN A 220 -7.53 0.12 9.24
N LEU A 221 -6.64 0.86 8.57
CA LEU A 221 -5.31 0.37 8.19
C LEU A 221 -4.41 0.24 9.44
N ARG A 222 -3.71 -0.89 9.55
CA ARG A 222 -2.70 -1.13 10.59
C ARG A 222 -1.63 -0.03 10.57
N TYR A 223 -1.19 0.35 9.38
CA TYR A 223 -0.11 1.29 9.10
C TYR A 223 -0.55 2.76 8.95
N ARG A 224 -1.74 3.11 9.44
CA ARG A 224 -2.34 4.44 9.26
C ARG A 224 -1.62 5.60 9.95
N GLY A 225 -0.84 5.33 10.99
CA GLY A 225 -0.29 6.36 11.89
C GLY A 225 0.42 7.50 11.12
N PRO A 226 1.47 7.20 10.35
CA PRO A 226 2.18 8.21 9.56
C PRO A 226 1.31 8.91 8.51
N LEU A 227 0.38 8.19 7.87
CA LEU A 227 -0.57 8.78 6.91
C LEU A 227 -1.46 9.81 7.60
N ILE A 228 -2.08 9.46 8.73
CA ILE A 228 -2.94 10.37 9.51
C ILE A 228 -2.13 11.56 10.03
N THR A 229 -0.90 11.34 10.52
CA THR A 229 -0.02 12.42 10.96
C THR A 229 0.29 13.39 9.82
N ALA A 230 0.64 12.89 8.64
CA ALA A 230 0.91 13.73 7.46
C ALA A 230 -0.35 14.49 6.98
N ILE A 231 -1.52 13.87 7.06
CA ILE A 231 -2.82 14.51 6.74
C ILE A 231 -3.19 15.58 7.76
N ARG A 232 -2.80 15.43 9.03
CA ARG A 232 -3.14 16.37 10.09
C ARG A 232 -2.05 17.40 10.38
N ALA A 233 -0.95 17.37 9.63
CA ALA A 233 0.15 18.30 9.79
C ALA A 233 -0.31 19.75 9.71
N THR A 234 0.23 20.57 10.63
CA THR A 234 0.01 22.02 10.68
C THR A 234 1.30 22.76 10.32
N PRO A 235 1.20 24.00 9.79
CA PRO A 235 2.38 24.79 9.46
C PRO A 235 3.34 24.93 10.66
N PRO A 236 4.67 24.86 10.45
CA PRO A 236 5.36 24.86 9.15
C PRO A 236 5.49 23.49 8.46
N ALA A 237 5.00 22.40 9.05
CA ALA A 237 5.09 21.08 8.45
C ALA A 237 4.20 20.97 7.19
N ARG A 238 4.70 20.30 6.16
CA ARG A 238 3.94 20.07 4.91
C ARG A 238 2.84 19.04 5.15
N LYS A 239 1.66 19.31 4.61
CA LYS A 239 0.48 18.45 4.70
C LYS A 239 0.40 17.52 3.49
N LEU A 240 0.06 16.26 3.73
CA LEU A 240 -0.20 15.29 2.66
C LEU A 240 -1.39 15.77 1.82
N ARG A 241 -1.21 15.84 0.50
CA ARG A 241 -2.26 16.25 -0.44
C ARG A 241 -3.03 15.02 -0.90
N ILE A 242 -4.33 15.02 -0.58
CA ILE A 242 -5.28 14.00 -1.03
C ILE A 242 -6.12 14.60 -2.15
N THR A 243 -5.79 14.26 -3.39
CA THR A 243 -6.55 14.65 -4.59
C THR A 243 -7.44 13.52 -5.11
N GLY A 244 -7.30 12.32 -4.55
CA GLY A 244 -8.07 11.13 -4.89
C GLY A 244 -7.79 9.99 -3.89
N PRO A 245 -8.37 8.81 -4.10
CA PRO A 245 -8.17 7.62 -3.25
C PRO A 245 -6.70 7.20 -3.20
N ALA A 246 -6.05 7.10 -4.36
CA ALA A 246 -4.61 6.89 -4.47
C ALA A 246 -3.85 8.21 -4.26
N LEU A 247 -2.70 8.12 -3.62
CA LEU A 247 -1.81 9.24 -3.36
C LEU A 247 -0.86 9.46 -4.53
N ALA A 248 -0.70 10.72 -4.94
CA ALA A 248 0.30 11.09 -5.91
C ALA A 248 1.71 10.85 -5.32
N LEU A 249 2.54 10.15 -6.07
CA LEU A 249 3.94 9.92 -5.75
C LEU A 249 4.79 11.07 -6.30
N ASP A 250 4.70 12.23 -5.63
CA ASP A 250 5.44 13.44 -5.98
C ASP A 250 6.25 13.99 -4.80
N ALA A 251 7.12 14.96 -5.09
CA ALA A 251 8.06 15.51 -4.10
C ALA A 251 7.35 16.09 -2.87
N ASP A 252 6.18 16.73 -3.05
CA ASP A 252 5.45 17.34 -1.93
C ASP A 252 4.84 16.30 -1.01
N ASN A 253 4.22 15.26 -1.56
CA ASN A 253 3.66 14.17 -0.76
C ASN A 253 4.77 13.35 -0.08
N LEU A 254 5.90 13.13 -0.77
CA LEU A 254 7.08 12.49 -0.17
C LEU A 254 7.62 13.31 1.01
N ASP A 255 7.78 14.63 0.85
CA ASP A 255 8.28 15.50 1.93
C ASP A 255 7.31 15.56 3.13
N ALA A 256 6.00 15.59 2.87
CA ALA A 256 4.98 15.56 3.92
C ALA A 256 5.01 14.25 4.73
N LEU A 257 5.09 13.10 4.04
CA LEU A 257 5.18 11.79 4.70
C LEU A 257 6.52 11.59 5.40
N ALA A 258 7.63 12.03 4.79
CA ALA A 258 8.95 11.95 5.41
C ALA A 258 8.97 12.74 6.74
N SER A 259 8.38 13.93 6.77
CA SER A 259 8.24 14.72 8.00
C SER A 259 7.41 14.00 9.07
N ALA A 260 6.32 13.34 8.68
CA ALA A 260 5.49 12.57 9.60
C ALA A 260 6.24 11.35 10.17
N LEU A 261 7.03 10.66 9.35
CA LEU A 261 7.79 9.48 9.74
C LEU A 261 8.91 9.79 10.75
N GLN A 262 9.46 11.01 10.74
CA GLN A 262 10.45 11.43 11.76
C GLN A 262 9.88 11.44 13.19
N THR A 263 8.55 11.53 13.34
CA THR A 263 7.86 11.66 14.63
C THR A 263 7.02 10.45 15.02
N SER A 264 6.95 9.43 14.15
CA SER A 264 6.12 8.24 14.34
C SER A 264 6.99 6.99 14.32
N PRO A 265 7.05 6.20 15.42
CA PRO A 265 7.91 5.05 15.47
C PRO A 265 7.51 3.99 14.43
N VAL A 266 8.55 3.54 13.76
CA VAL A 266 8.68 2.69 12.58
C VAL A 266 7.84 1.41 12.63
N ILE A 267 7.46 0.97 11.43
CA ILE A 267 6.69 -0.22 11.09
C ILE A 267 7.36 -1.51 11.63
N ASP A 268 6.59 -2.56 11.87
CA ASP A 268 7.08 -3.93 12.12
C ASP A 268 7.67 -4.60 10.86
N ILE A 269 8.14 -3.81 9.88
CA ILE A 269 8.77 -4.24 8.63
C ILE A 269 10.19 -3.67 8.58
N GLU A 270 11.20 -4.53 8.44
CA GLU A 270 12.60 -4.18 8.25
C GLU A 270 13.02 -4.43 6.79
N PRO A 271 12.90 -3.42 5.91
CA PRO A 271 13.09 -3.64 4.48
C PRO A 271 14.55 -3.83 4.06
N PHE A 272 15.50 -3.61 4.97
CA PHE A 272 16.92 -3.78 4.71
C PHE A 272 17.61 -4.42 5.92
N SER A 273 17.98 -5.69 5.78
CA SER A 273 18.90 -6.35 6.70
C SER A 273 20.26 -6.47 5.99
N THR A 274 21.24 -5.66 6.38
CA THR A 274 22.63 -6.09 6.20
C THR A 274 22.81 -7.33 7.04
N ALA A 275 23.22 -8.45 6.43
CA ALA A 275 23.87 -9.50 7.19
C ALA A 275 24.97 -8.83 8.02
N ARG A 276 24.78 -8.81 9.35
CA ARG A 276 25.78 -8.30 10.29
C ARG A 276 26.93 -9.28 10.38
#